data_AF-A0A6N3C2K0-F1
#
_entry.id   AF-A0A6N3C2K0-F1
#
_cell.length_a   1.000
_cell.length_b   1.000
_cell.length_c   1.000
_cell.angle_alpha   90.00
_cell.angle_beta   90.00
_cell.angle_gamma   90.00
#
_symmetry.space_group_name_H-M   'P 1'
#
loop_
_entity.id
_entity.type
_entity.pdbx_description
1 polymer ?
#
loop_
_entity_poly.entity_id
_entity_poly.type
_entity_poly.pdbx_seq_one_letter_code
_entity_poly.pdbx_strand_id
1 'polypeptide(L)'
;MYGGDLPLDIKDEYYEQLYDGHTPEEAAALVWKELQLSEEDLSVFRLVLADIQWKLGQMTEDTLRNALEVLDNGAAMAEWEGASESDRRSRQRVLDRLRKKLESPQGPLKTVKRPKPKKFKYKIGDVISVQLVPELVKGKPEIEIYCNKYFMVQAIGYTNNPTSCGRYPTFEQCGDLVVLDWKGDAMPDMEAFGAAPMLDLKEALYWFTRSFIIAGMYGAKDVQCT
;
A
#
# COMPACT_ATOMS: atom_id res chain seq x y z
N MET A 1 3.80 -8.98 12.47
CA MET A 1 3.59 -10.41 12.76
C MET A 1 4.92 -11.13 12.92
N TYR A 2 5.95 -10.64 12.23
CA TYR A 2 7.36 -10.92 12.45
C TYR A 2 8.09 -9.60 12.19
N GLY A 3 9.13 -9.27 12.97
CA GLY A 3 9.98 -8.13 12.65
C GLY A 3 10.96 -8.51 11.54
N GLY A 4 11.45 -7.53 10.78
CA GLY A 4 12.40 -7.75 9.68
C GLY A 4 11.75 -7.80 8.29
N ASP A 5 12.60 -7.76 7.26
CA ASP A 5 12.21 -7.69 5.84
C ASP A 5 11.76 -9.07 5.32
N LEU A 6 12.47 -10.13 5.69
CA LEU A 6 12.21 -11.51 5.24
C LEU A 6 10.74 -11.98 5.41
N PRO A 7 10.06 -11.74 6.54
CA PRO A 7 8.63 -12.08 6.66
C PRO A 7 7.71 -11.37 5.68
N LEU A 8 8.05 -10.14 5.29
CA LEU A 8 7.32 -9.42 4.26
C LEU A 8 7.62 -10.02 2.88
N ASP A 9 8.89 -10.35 2.61
CA ASP A 9 9.31 -10.99 1.36
C ASP A 9 8.65 -12.36 1.16
N ILE A 10 8.63 -13.22 2.18
CA ILE A 10 7.94 -14.52 2.14
C ILE A 10 6.46 -14.32 1.83
N LYS A 11 5.83 -13.36 2.51
CA LYS A 11 4.41 -13.08 2.32
C LYS A 11 4.15 -12.58 0.90
N ASP A 12 4.91 -11.61 0.42
CA ASP A 12 4.73 -11.01 -0.90
C ASP A 12 5.00 -12.06 -2.00
N GLU A 13 6.09 -12.82 -1.91
CA GLU A 13 6.40 -13.91 -2.85
C GLU A 13 5.32 -15.00 -2.84
N TYR A 14 4.80 -15.39 -1.67
CA TYR A 14 3.74 -16.40 -1.61
C TYR A 14 2.46 -15.94 -2.32
N TYR A 15 2.05 -14.68 -2.14
CA TYR A 15 0.91 -14.13 -2.87
C TYR A 15 1.17 -14.07 -4.38
N GLU A 16 2.38 -13.70 -4.81
CA GLU A 16 2.77 -13.72 -6.23
C GLU A 16 2.62 -15.11 -6.85
N GLN A 17 3.13 -16.15 -6.17
CA GLN A 17 3.00 -17.52 -6.66
C GLN A 17 1.53 -17.96 -6.77
N LEU A 18 0.67 -17.57 -5.81
CA LEU A 18 -0.76 -17.83 -5.89
C LEU A 18 -1.45 -17.04 -7.02
N TYR A 19 -1.02 -15.80 -7.31
CA TYR A 19 -1.55 -15.01 -8.42
C TYR A 19 -1.26 -15.64 -9.78
N ASP A 20 -0.13 -16.33 -9.90
CA ASP A 20 0.29 -17.02 -11.10
C ASP A 20 -0.39 -18.40 -11.28
N GLY A 21 -1.24 -18.78 -10.32
CA GLY A 21 -2.11 -19.96 -10.41
C GLY A 21 -1.53 -21.23 -9.79
N HIS A 22 -0.40 -21.13 -9.10
CA HIS A 22 0.18 -22.26 -8.39
C HIS A 22 -0.71 -22.71 -7.22
N THR A 23 -0.66 -24.00 -6.91
CA THR A 23 -1.27 -24.56 -5.70
C THR A 23 -0.57 -24.03 -4.43
N PRO A 24 -1.23 -24.06 -3.26
CA PRO A 24 -0.60 -23.66 -2.00
C PRO A 24 0.73 -24.34 -1.71
N GLU A 25 0.87 -25.62 -2.09
CA GLU A 25 2.07 -26.44 -1.93
C GLU A 25 3.17 -26.01 -2.91
N GLU A 26 2.85 -25.86 -4.20
CA GLU A 26 3.80 -25.36 -5.21
C GLU A 26 4.28 -23.95 -4.86
N ALA A 27 3.37 -23.07 -4.44
CA ALA A 27 3.70 -21.71 -4.02
C ALA A 27 4.67 -21.71 -2.83
N ALA A 28 4.48 -22.58 -1.83
CA ALA A 28 5.39 -22.68 -0.70
C ALA A 28 6.79 -23.14 -1.12
N ALA A 29 6.88 -24.15 -2.00
CA ALA A 29 8.16 -24.64 -2.53
C ALA A 29 8.88 -23.58 -3.38
N LEU A 30 8.13 -22.82 -4.18
CA LEU A 30 8.67 -21.74 -5.00
C LEU A 30 9.17 -20.59 -4.12
N VAL A 31 8.46 -20.17 -3.07
CA VAL A 31 8.96 -19.16 -2.13
C VAL A 31 10.31 -19.55 -1.53
N TRP A 32 10.43 -20.80 -1.06
CA TRP A 32 11.69 -21.31 -0.51
C TRP A 32 12.85 -21.17 -1.50
N LYS A 33 12.60 -21.55 -2.75
CA LYS A 33 13.59 -21.50 -3.83
C LYS A 33 13.92 -20.08 -4.26
N GLU A 34 12.91 -19.25 -4.52
CA GLU A 34 13.07 -17.92 -5.12
C GLU A 34 13.70 -16.91 -4.16
N LEU A 35 13.41 -17.02 -2.86
CA LEU A 35 14.06 -16.23 -1.82
C LEU A 35 15.40 -16.84 -1.35
N GLN A 36 15.82 -17.98 -1.92
CA GLN A 36 17.05 -18.69 -1.57
C GLN A 36 17.16 -18.97 -0.06
N LEU A 37 16.05 -19.40 0.54
CA LEU A 37 15.98 -19.62 1.97
C LEU A 37 16.89 -20.77 2.41
N SER A 38 17.42 -20.62 3.61
CA SER A 38 18.30 -21.57 4.27
C SER A 38 17.64 -22.16 5.52
N GLU A 39 18.32 -23.11 6.16
CA GLU A 39 17.87 -23.69 7.43
C GLU A 39 17.72 -22.63 8.55
N GLU A 40 18.47 -21.53 8.50
CA GLU A 40 18.35 -20.41 9.46
C GLU A 40 16.98 -19.72 9.31
N ASP A 41 16.48 -19.62 8.08
CA ASP A 41 15.20 -18.98 7.74
C ASP A 41 13.99 -19.89 8.00
N LEU A 42 14.22 -21.19 8.24
CA LEU A 42 13.17 -22.21 8.32
C LEU A 42 12.10 -21.87 9.36
N SER A 43 12.51 -21.34 10.51
CA SER A 43 11.59 -20.97 11.58
C SER A 43 10.66 -19.83 11.15
N VAL A 44 11.22 -18.77 10.54
CA VAL A 44 10.47 -17.62 10.03
C VAL A 44 9.55 -18.06 8.90
N PHE A 45 10.06 -18.84 7.95
CA PHE A 45 9.31 -19.39 6.83
C PHE A 45 8.08 -20.18 7.27
N ARG A 46 8.26 -21.18 8.14
CA ARG A 46 7.16 -22.02 8.63
C ARG A 46 6.07 -21.21 9.33
N LEU A 47 6.45 -20.25 10.18
CA LEU A 47 5.48 -19.45 10.92
C LEU A 47 4.75 -18.44 10.02
N VAL A 48 5.44 -17.79 9.08
CA VAL A 48 4.82 -16.86 8.12
C VAL A 48 3.85 -17.62 7.21
N LEU A 49 4.29 -18.76 6.67
CA LEU A 49 3.47 -19.58 5.78
C LEU A 49 2.20 -20.08 6.51
N ALA A 50 2.33 -20.59 7.74
CA ALA A 50 1.19 -21.01 8.54
C ALA A 50 0.21 -19.87 8.82
N ASP A 51 0.71 -18.67 9.15
CA ASP A 51 -0.13 -17.51 9.35
C ASP A 51 -0.96 -17.17 8.09
N ILE A 52 -0.31 -17.14 6.92
CA ILE A 52 -0.94 -16.81 5.64
C ILE A 52 -1.93 -17.89 5.22
N GLN A 53 -1.50 -19.15 5.20
CA GLN A 53 -2.34 -20.28 4.79
C GLN A 53 -3.59 -20.40 5.68
N TRP A 54 -3.44 -20.20 7.00
CA TRP A 54 -4.60 -20.16 7.90
C TRP A 54 -5.57 -19.02 7.54
N LYS A 55 -5.06 -17.82 7.20
CA LYS A 55 -5.90 -16.68 6.78
C LYS A 55 -6.66 -16.96 5.49
N LEU A 56 -6.09 -17.80 4.62
CA LEU A 56 -6.64 -18.17 3.33
C LEU A 56 -7.50 -19.45 3.37
N GLY A 57 -7.59 -20.14 4.52
CA GLY A 57 -8.29 -21.43 4.60
C GLY A 57 -7.58 -22.54 3.79
N GLN A 58 -6.26 -22.42 3.60
CA GLN A 58 -5.40 -23.29 2.80
C GLN A 58 -4.44 -24.14 3.64
N MET A 59 -4.48 -24.00 4.97
CA MET A 59 -3.50 -24.64 5.84
C MET A 59 -3.71 -26.15 5.86
N THR A 60 -2.63 -26.89 5.59
CA THR A 60 -2.60 -28.35 5.71
C THR A 60 -2.23 -28.76 7.12
N GLU A 61 -2.50 -30.03 7.47
CA GLU A 61 -2.07 -30.60 8.75
C GLU A 61 -0.54 -30.57 8.90
N ASP A 62 0.18 -30.76 7.80
CA ASP A 62 1.65 -30.68 7.77
C ASP A 62 2.15 -29.26 8.07
N THR A 63 1.54 -28.22 7.48
CA THR A 63 1.88 -26.83 7.81
C THR A 63 1.61 -26.54 9.29
N LEU A 64 0.46 -26.98 9.82
CA LEU A 64 0.11 -26.80 11.23
C LEU A 64 1.15 -27.45 12.14
N ARG A 65 1.44 -28.74 11.91
CA ARG A 65 2.42 -29.50 12.70
C ARG A 65 3.79 -28.84 12.68
N ASN A 66 4.29 -28.45 11.50
CA ASN A 66 5.59 -27.81 11.34
C ASN A 66 5.68 -26.46 12.06
N ALA A 67 4.59 -25.68 12.08
CA ALA A 67 4.55 -24.39 12.77
C ALA A 67 4.46 -24.55 14.29
N LEU A 68 3.69 -25.51 14.79
CA LEU A 68 3.62 -25.82 16.22
C LEU A 68 4.96 -26.33 16.74
N GLU A 69 5.66 -27.17 15.99
CA GLU A 69 7.01 -27.62 16.33
C GLU A 69 7.97 -26.44 16.56
N VAL A 70 7.95 -25.45 15.66
CA VAL A 70 8.76 -24.22 15.79
C VAL A 70 8.37 -23.37 17.00
N LEU A 71 7.08 -23.36 17.35
CA LEU A 71 6.59 -22.64 18.53
C LEU A 71 6.91 -23.37 19.84
N ASP A 72 7.00 -24.70 19.81
CA ASP A 72 7.28 -25.56 20.97
C ASP A 72 8.78 -25.63 21.28
N ASN A 73 9.63 -25.72 20.25
CA ASN A 73 11.08 -25.87 20.42
C ASN A 73 11.82 -24.55 20.71
N GLY A 74 11.12 -23.41 20.69
CA GLY A 74 11.69 -22.10 21.00
C GLY A 74 12.50 -21.46 19.87
N ALA A 75 12.63 -22.09 18.70
CA ALA A 75 13.40 -21.55 17.56
C ALA A 75 12.93 -20.14 17.16
N ALA A 76 11.63 -19.86 17.29
CA ALA A 76 11.04 -18.56 17.00
C ALA A 76 11.50 -17.39 17.90
N MET A 77 12.18 -17.71 19.01
CA MET A 77 12.71 -16.76 20.01
C MET A 77 14.23 -16.63 19.95
N ALA A 78 14.95 -17.50 19.23
CA ALA A 78 16.41 -17.55 19.22
C ALA A 78 17.05 -16.19 18.81
N GLU A 79 16.56 -15.56 17.75
CA GLU A 79 17.03 -14.25 17.29
C GLU A 79 16.76 -13.11 18.30
N TRP A 80 15.87 -13.33 19.26
CA TRP A 80 15.43 -12.33 20.23
C TRP A 80 16.12 -12.47 21.59
N GLU A 81 17.02 -13.44 21.77
CA GLU A 81 17.72 -13.63 23.05
C GLU A 81 18.53 -12.42 23.49
N GLY A 82 19.14 -11.71 22.53
CA GLY A 82 19.92 -10.48 22.75
C GLY A 82 19.09 -9.17 22.73
N ALA A 83 17.78 -9.25 22.48
CA ALA A 83 16.90 -8.08 22.44
C ALA A 83 16.55 -7.57 23.84
N SER A 84 15.97 -6.37 23.93
CA SER A 84 15.49 -5.82 25.20
C SER A 84 14.39 -6.70 25.81
N GLU A 85 14.24 -6.70 27.14
CA GLU A 85 13.15 -7.44 27.81
C GLU A 85 11.76 -7.04 27.30
N SER A 86 11.57 -5.75 26.98
CA SER A 86 10.34 -5.25 26.39
C SER A 86 10.07 -5.89 25.02
N ASP A 87 11.09 -5.96 24.16
CA ASP A 87 11.00 -6.56 22.82
C ASP A 87 10.75 -8.06 22.89
N ARG A 88 11.46 -8.77 23.78
CA ARG A 88 11.23 -10.19 24.04
C ARG A 88 9.81 -10.47 24.48
N ARG A 89 9.26 -9.68 25.42
CA ARG A 89 7.85 -9.79 25.84
C ARG A 89 6.87 -9.45 24.71
N SER A 90 7.23 -8.49 23.86
CA SER A 90 6.42 -8.15 22.68
C SER A 90 6.37 -9.32 21.71
N ARG A 91 7.53 -9.92 21.41
CA ARG A 91 7.68 -11.09 20.55
C ARG A 91 6.91 -12.30 21.10
N GLN A 92 7.06 -12.61 22.39
CA GLN A 92 6.33 -13.71 23.02
C GLN A 92 4.81 -13.54 22.86
N ARG A 93 4.28 -12.33 23.11
CA ARG A 93 2.85 -12.03 22.90
C ARG A 93 2.40 -12.22 21.45
N VAL A 94 3.28 -11.97 20.47
CA VAL A 94 3.00 -12.25 19.06
C VAL A 94 2.92 -13.75 18.80
N LEU A 95 3.86 -14.53 19.32
CA LEU A 95 3.89 -15.99 19.18
C LEU A 95 2.71 -16.66 19.89
N ASP A 96 2.34 -16.22 21.09
CA ASP A 96 1.19 -16.74 21.83
C ASP A 96 -0.13 -16.50 21.06
N ARG A 97 -0.27 -15.33 20.42
CA ARG A 97 -1.42 -15.04 19.56
C ARG A 97 -1.42 -15.90 18.31
N LEU A 98 -0.26 -16.14 17.71
CA LEU A 98 -0.14 -17.02 16.56
C LEU A 98 -0.55 -18.45 16.93
N ARG A 99 -0.03 -19.00 18.03
CA ARG A 99 -0.41 -20.33 18.54
C ARG A 99 -1.92 -20.46 18.68
N LYS A 100 -2.55 -19.57 19.45
CA LYS A 100 -4.01 -19.55 19.64
C LYS A 100 -4.78 -19.49 18.32
N LYS A 101 -4.24 -18.78 17.33
CA LYS A 101 -4.82 -18.72 15.98
C LYS A 101 -4.71 -20.07 15.28
N LEU A 102 -3.52 -20.65 15.23
CA LEU A 102 -3.25 -21.91 14.53
C LEU A 102 -4.01 -23.09 15.14
N GLU A 103 -4.21 -23.10 16.46
CA GLU A 103 -5.01 -24.11 17.18
C GLU A 103 -6.52 -23.94 16.99
N SER A 104 -6.97 -22.80 16.46
CA SER A 104 -8.38 -22.56 16.16
C SER A 104 -8.72 -23.04 14.74
N PRO A 105 -9.97 -23.48 14.50
CA PRO A 105 -10.41 -23.84 13.15
C PRO A 105 -10.16 -22.69 12.17
N GLN A 106 -9.49 -22.98 11.06
CA GLN A 106 -9.33 -21.99 10.00
C GLN A 106 -10.66 -21.71 9.30
N GLY A 107 -10.76 -20.54 8.66
CA GLY A 107 -11.93 -20.17 7.87
C GLY A 107 -12.06 -20.99 6.57
N PRO A 108 -13.13 -20.76 5.80
CA PRO A 108 -13.29 -21.40 4.49
C PRO A 108 -12.19 -20.97 3.52
N LEU A 109 -11.91 -21.83 2.54
CA LEU A 109 -10.96 -21.58 1.47
C LEU A 109 -11.27 -20.26 0.74
N LYS A 110 -10.26 -19.39 0.63
CA LYS A 110 -10.34 -18.11 -0.06
C LYS A 110 -9.65 -18.17 -1.41
N THR A 111 -10.32 -17.68 -2.44
CA THR A 111 -9.69 -17.44 -3.74
C THR A 111 -8.82 -16.19 -3.65
N VAL A 112 -7.54 -16.35 -3.99
CA VAL A 112 -6.59 -15.24 -4.11
C VAL A 112 -6.62 -14.74 -5.55
N LYS A 113 -6.80 -13.43 -5.74
CA LYS A 113 -6.78 -12.80 -7.07
C LYS A 113 -5.82 -11.64 -7.03
N ARG A 114 -5.01 -11.50 -8.09
CA ARG A 114 -4.10 -10.37 -8.26
C ARG A 114 -4.91 -9.07 -8.13
N PRO A 115 -4.58 -8.19 -7.16
CA PRO A 115 -5.23 -6.90 -7.04
C PRO A 115 -5.12 -6.15 -8.37
N LYS A 116 -6.22 -5.59 -8.84
CA LYS A 116 -6.18 -4.77 -10.05
C LYS A 116 -5.56 -3.41 -9.71
N PRO A 117 -4.64 -2.91 -10.54
CA PRO A 117 -4.24 -1.51 -10.57
C PRO A 117 -5.43 -0.59 -10.30
N LYS A 118 -5.29 0.28 -9.29
CA LYS A 118 -6.29 1.30 -9.05
C LYS A 118 -6.20 2.30 -10.21
N LYS A 119 -7.28 2.38 -10.99
CA LYS A 119 -7.39 3.37 -12.05
C LYS A 119 -7.68 4.73 -11.44
N PHE A 120 -7.17 5.77 -12.08
CA PHE A 120 -7.57 7.11 -11.74
C PHE A 120 -9.06 7.29 -12.04
N LYS A 121 -9.80 7.88 -11.10
CA LYS A 121 -11.27 7.91 -11.15
C LYS A 121 -11.85 8.96 -12.10
N TYR A 122 -11.07 9.98 -12.44
CA TYR A 122 -11.49 11.08 -13.31
C TYR A 122 -10.97 10.88 -14.74
N LYS A 123 -11.73 11.36 -15.71
CA LYS A 123 -11.37 11.30 -17.13
C LYS A 123 -10.51 12.51 -17.51
N ILE A 124 -9.69 12.37 -18.54
CA ILE A 124 -9.05 13.51 -19.19
C ILE A 124 -10.15 14.49 -19.62
N GLY A 125 -9.98 15.77 -19.26
CA GLY A 125 -10.96 16.85 -19.44
C GLY A 125 -11.76 17.19 -18.19
N ASP A 126 -11.91 16.26 -17.24
CA ASP A 126 -12.66 16.50 -16.00
C ASP A 126 -12.01 17.65 -15.21
N VAL A 127 -12.82 18.63 -14.83
CA VAL A 127 -12.44 19.72 -13.92
C VAL A 127 -12.87 19.36 -12.50
N ILE A 128 -11.93 19.42 -11.57
CA ILE A 128 -12.08 18.97 -10.19
C ILE A 128 -11.83 20.16 -9.26
N SER A 129 -12.73 20.40 -8.31
CA SER A 129 -12.45 21.33 -7.21
C SER A 129 -11.69 20.61 -6.10
N VAL A 130 -10.57 21.17 -5.66
CA VAL A 130 -9.75 20.67 -4.55
C VAL A 130 -9.75 21.70 -3.43
N GLN A 131 -10.01 21.29 -2.19
CA GLN A 131 -9.89 22.14 -1.02
C GLN A 131 -8.66 21.75 -0.22
N LEU A 132 -7.83 22.73 0.17
CA LEU A 132 -6.73 22.49 1.10
C LEU A 132 -7.26 22.48 2.54
N VAL A 133 -7.44 21.29 3.10
CA VAL A 133 -7.92 21.12 4.47
C VAL A 133 -6.83 21.42 5.50
N PRO A 134 -7.18 21.79 6.75
CA PRO A 134 -6.23 22.15 7.80
C PRO A 134 -5.12 21.10 8.03
N GLU A 135 -5.45 19.82 7.90
CA GLU A 135 -4.52 18.71 8.06
C GLU A 135 -3.40 18.72 7.01
N LEU A 136 -3.66 19.22 5.81
CA LEU A 136 -2.68 19.28 4.72
C LEU A 136 -1.70 20.44 4.85
N VAL A 137 -2.13 21.55 5.45
CA VAL A 137 -1.33 22.77 5.61
C VAL A 137 -0.57 22.83 6.94
N LYS A 138 -0.92 21.95 7.90
CA LYS A 138 -0.28 21.91 9.21
C LYS A 138 1.23 21.72 9.10
N GLY A 139 1.99 22.65 9.69
CA GLY A 139 3.45 22.62 9.69
C GLY A 139 4.10 23.11 8.39
N LYS A 140 3.33 23.73 7.49
CA LYS A 140 3.79 24.27 6.20
C LYS A 140 3.37 25.73 6.05
N PRO A 141 4.10 26.67 6.68
CA PRO A 141 3.75 28.09 6.69
C PRO A 141 3.61 28.69 5.28
N GLU A 142 4.34 28.14 4.30
CA GLU A 142 4.30 28.54 2.89
C GLU A 142 2.93 28.34 2.22
N ILE A 143 2.09 27.45 2.74
CA ILE A 143 0.75 27.16 2.18
C ILE A 143 -0.40 27.35 3.17
N GLU A 144 -0.11 27.77 4.39
CA GLU A 144 -1.13 28.02 5.42
C GLU A 144 -2.14 29.08 4.98
N ILE A 145 -1.71 30.07 4.20
CA ILE A 145 -2.56 31.11 3.60
C ILE A 145 -3.64 30.55 2.65
N TYR A 146 -3.50 29.30 2.21
CA TYR A 146 -4.42 28.61 1.32
C TYR A 146 -5.36 27.65 2.06
N CYS A 147 -5.28 27.57 3.40
CA CYS A 147 -6.17 26.76 4.21
C CYS A 147 -7.65 27.09 3.92
N ASN A 148 -8.46 26.06 3.76
CA ASN A 148 -9.88 26.09 3.39
C ASN A 148 -10.21 26.73 2.04
N LYS A 149 -9.21 27.16 1.26
CA LYS A 149 -9.43 27.68 -0.10
C LYS A 149 -9.67 26.53 -1.07
N TYR A 150 -10.55 26.79 -2.03
CA TYR A 150 -10.79 25.89 -3.15
C TYR A 150 -9.91 26.29 -4.34
N PHE A 151 -9.45 25.28 -5.07
CA PHE A 151 -8.67 25.37 -6.31
C PHE A 151 -9.32 24.51 -7.37
N MET A 152 -9.18 24.90 -8.63
CA MET A 152 -9.64 24.08 -9.75
C MET A 152 -8.44 23.42 -10.43
N VAL A 153 -8.58 22.14 -10.74
CA VAL A 153 -7.58 21.38 -11.48
C VAL A 153 -8.25 20.62 -12.62
N GLN A 154 -7.60 20.52 -13.77
CA GLN A 154 -8.09 19.67 -14.86
C GLN A 154 -7.19 18.44 -14.99
N ALA A 155 -7.81 17.28 -15.15
CA ALA A 155 -7.10 16.07 -15.54
C ALA A 155 -6.70 16.15 -17.02
N ILE A 156 -5.40 16.11 -17.29
CA ILE A 156 -4.85 16.23 -18.66
C ILE A 156 -4.18 14.94 -19.15
N GLY A 157 -3.93 13.99 -18.24
CA GLY A 157 -3.20 12.78 -18.56
C GLY A 157 -3.24 11.78 -17.42
N TYR A 158 -2.54 10.67 -17.64
CA TYR A 158 -2.37 9.65 -16.63
C TYR A 158 -0.93 9.15 -16.60
N THR A 159 -0.38 9.04 -15.39
CA THR A 159 0.94 8.44 -15.17
C THR A 159 0.79 7.17 -14.33
N ASN A 160 1.42 6.09 -14.75
CA ASN A 160 1.45 4.83 -13.99
C ASN A 160 2.61 4.85 -12.99
N ASN A 161 2.29 4.82 -11.71
CA ASN A 161 3.28 4.78 -10.64
C ASN A 161 3.36 3.37 -10.03
N PRO A 162 4.57 2.80 -9.83
CA PRO A 162 4.74 1.55 -9.12
C PRO A 162 4.19 1.65 -7.69
N THR A 163 3.38 0.68 -7.28
CA THR A 163 2.78 0.61 -5.94
C THR A 163 3.37 -0.48 -5.06
N SER A 164 4.09 -1.43 -5.65
CA SER A 164 4.86 -2.45 -4.93
C SER A 164 6.30 -2.44 -5.43
N CYS A 165 7.25 -2.58 -4.49
CA CYS A 165 8.66 -2.86 -4.80
C CYS A 165 8.90 -4.36 -5.11
N GLY A 166 7.83 -5.13 -5.34
CA GLY A 166 7.90 -6.56 -5.61
C GLY A 166 8.44 -6.87 -7.01
N ARG A 167 8.72 -8.15 -7.24
CA ARG A 167 9.30 -8.69 -8.49
C ARG A 167 8.54 -8.29 -9.75
N TYR A 168 7.21 -8.14 -9.65
CA TYR A 168 6.35 -7.57 -10.68
C TYR A 168 5.58 -6.37 -10.11
N PRO A 169 6.06 -5.13 -10.30
CA PRO A 169 5.41 -3.96 -9.74
C PRO A 169 3.99 -3.83 -10.31
N THR A 170 3.00 -3.77 -9.42
CA THR A 170 1.66 -3.31 -9.80
C THR A 170 1.68 -1.79 -9.91
N PHE A 171 0.90 -1.23 -10.82
CA PHE A 171 0.86 0.22 -11.04
C PHE A 171 -0.43 0.82 -10.45
N GLU A 172 -0.37 1.98 -9.82
CA GLU A 172 -1.52 2.87 -9.61
C GLU A 172 -1.44 3.95 -10.68
N GLN A 173 -2.56 4.15 -11.36
CA GLN A 173 -2.67 5.23 -12.31
C GLN A 173 -2.99 6.52 -11.54
N CYS A 174 -2.09 7.49 -11.60
CA CYS A 174 -2.31 8.84 -11.09
C CYS A 174 -2.79 9.74 -12.21
N GLY A 175 -3.65 10.70 -11.90
CA GLY A 175 -4.02 11.75 -12.85
C GLY A 175 -2.94 12.81 -12.92
N ASP A 176 -2.53 13.14 -14.14
CA ASP A 176 -1.72 14.32 -14.39
C ASP A 176 -2.65 15.53 -14.38
N LEU A 177 -2.40 16.45 -13.46
CA LEU A 177 -3.23 17.62 -13.24
C LEU A 177 -2.53 18.89 -13.69
N VAL A 178 -3.33 19.79 -14.23
CA VAL A 178 -2.98 21.20 -14.38
C VAL A 178 -3.79 22.01 -13.37
N VAL A 179 -3.10 22.87 -12.62
CA VAL A 179 -3.77 23.86 -11.77
C VAL A 179 -4.30 24.96 -12.67
N LEU A 180 -5.59 25.25 -12.51
CA LEU A 180 -6.29 26.32 -13.21
C LEU A 180 -6.26 27.56 -12.32
N ASP A 181 -6.30 28.71 -12.98
CA ASP A 181 -6.28 30.08 -12.48
C ASP A 181 -7.40 30.49 -11.52
N TRP A 182 -7.79 29.64 -10.58
CA TRP A 182 -8.94 29.91 -9.74
C TRP A 182 -8.70 29.54 -8.29
N LYS A 183 -8.95 30.52 -7.40
CA LYS A 183 -8.95 30.38 -5.94
C LYS A 183 -10.14 31.12 -5.35
N GLY A 184 -10.89 30.45 -4.50
CA GLY A 184 -12.05 31.05 -3.83
C GLY A 184 -12.29 30.52 -2.43
N ASP A 185 -13.06 31.30 -1.65
CA ASP A 185 -13.64 30.89 -0.38
C ASP A 185 -14.87 29.98 -0.56
N ALA A 186 -15.45 29.98 -1.76
CA ALA A 186 -16.56 29.12 -2.16
C ALA A 186 -16.33 28.62 -3.59
N MET A 187 -16.86 27.45 -3.91
CA MET A 187 -16.81 26.85 -5.26
C MET A 187 -17.42 27.81 -6.30
N PRO A 188 -16.80 28.02 -7.48
CA PRO A 188 -17.33 28.94 -8.47
C PRO A 188 -18.47 28.29 -9.25
N ASP A 189 -19.34 29.12 -9.84
CA ASP A 189 -20.17 28.65 -10.95
C ASP A 189 -19.32 28.46 -12.23
N MET A 190 -19.84 27.69 -13.18
CA MET A 190 -19.11 27.32 -14.39
C MET A 190 -18.85 28.50 -15.35
N GLU A 191 -19.57 29.62 -15.23
CA GLU A 191 -19.35 30.82 -16.06
C GLU A 191 -18.19 31.66 -15.51
N ALA A 192 -18.12 31.84 -14.18
CA ALA A 192 -17.04 32.55 -13.50
C ALA A 192 -15.67 31.87 -13.69
N PHE A 193 -15.67 30.57 -13.94
CA PHE A 193 -14.47 29.76 -14.16
C PHE A 193 -13.65 30.20 -15.40
N GLY A 194 -14.31 30.60 -16.49
CA GLY A 194 -13.63 30.98 -17.74
C GLY A 194 -12.84 32.30 -17.68
N ALA A 195 -13.03 33.10 -16.63
CA ALA A 195 -12.47 34.45 -16.50
C ALA A 195 -11.34 34.57 -15.46
N ALA A 196 -10.92 33.46 -14.85
CA ALA A 196 -10.11 33.48 -13.64
C ALA A 196 -8.59 33.71 -13.92
N PRO A 197 -7.82 34.35 -12.99
CA PRO A 197 -6.39 34.69 -13.13
C PRO A 197 -5.37 33.86 -12.28
N MET A 198 -4.07 33.98 -12.59
CA MET A 198 -3.04 32.98 -12.24
C MET A 198 -2.55 32.91 -10.80
N LEU A 199 -2.36 31.68 -10.31
CA LEU A 199 -2.03 31.35 -8.93
C LEU A 199 -0.95 30.29 -8.83
N ASP A 200 0.27 30.67 -8.46
CA ASP A 200 1.43 29.78 -8.29
C ASP A 200 1.30 28.85 -7.07
N LEU A 201 1.36 27.53 -7.29
CA LEU A 201 1.24 26.49 -6.26
C LEU A 201 2.30 25.37 -6.41
N LYS A 202 3.38 25.59 -7.18
CA LYS A 202 4.38 24.54 -7.50
C LYS A 202 4.99 23.87 -6.27
N GLU A 203 5.10 24.60 -5.16
CA GLU A 203 5.67 24.11 -3.90
C GLU A 203 4.64 23.37 -3.02
N ALA A 204 3.33 23.57 -3.22
CA ALA A 204 2.29 23.18 -2.28
C ALA A 204 1.85 21.72 -2.37
N LEU A 205 1.89 21.15 -3.57
CA LEU A 205 1.16 19.93 -3.92
C LEU A 205 2.05 18.78 -4.42
N TYR A 206 3.36 19.01 -4.52
CA TYR A 206 4.33 18.00 -4.97
C TYR A 206 4.39 16.75 -4.06
N TRP A 207 3.84 16.82 -2.85
CA TRP A 207 4.03 15.79 -1.82
C TRP A 207 2.80 15.00 -1.37
N PHE A 208 1.56 15.34 -1.78
CA PHE A 208 0.42 14.99 -0.90
C PHE A 208 -0.69 14.09 -1.41
N THR A 209 -0.59 13.49 -2.60
CA THR A 209 -1.62 12.51 -2.96
C THR A 209 -1.05 11.36 -3.79
N ARG A 210 -1.24 10.13 -3.30
CA ARG A 210 -0.96 8.88 -4.05
C ARG A 210 -1.74 8.76 -5.37
N SER A 211 -2.54 9.76 -5.73
CA SER A 211 -3.47 9.70 -6.86
C SER A 211 -3.31 10.85 -7.86
N PHE A 212 -2.44 11.83 -7.62
CA PHE A 212 -2.27 12.96 -8.53
C PHE A 212 -0.80 13.37 -8.68
N ILE A 213 -0.41 13.74 -9.89
CA ILE A 213 0.85 14.42 -10.20
C ILE A 213 0.49 15.77 -10.80
N ILE A 214 1.07 16.86 -10.30
CA ILE A 214 0.89 18.18 -10.95
C ILE A 214 1.93 18.33 -12.05
N ALA A 215 1.47 18.30 -13.29
CA ALA A 215 2.32 18.33 -14.48
C ALA A 215 2.73 19.75 -14.88
N GLY A 216 1.95 20.78 -14.51
CA GLY A 216 2.22 22.16 -14.87
C GLY A 216 1.12 23.12 -14.46
N MET A 217 1.32 24.39 -14.80
CA MET A 217 0.41 25.50 -14.48
C MET A 217 0.07 26.23 -15.77
N TYR A 218 -1.21 26.48 -16.01
CA TYR A 218 -1.69 27.13 -17.23
C TYR A 218 -2.85 28.07 -16.90
N GLY A 219 -2.93 29.19 -17.62
CA GLY A 219 -4.10 30.06 -17.51
C GLY A 219 -5.34 29.34 -18.03
N ALA A 220 -6.54 29.69 -17.53
CA ALA A 220 -7.79 29.03 -17.94
C ALA A 220 -8.04 29.05 -19.46
N LYS A 221 -7.42 30.00 -20.18
CA LYS A 221 -7.51 30.16 -21.65
C LYS A 221 -6.59 29.21 -22.43
N ASP A 222 -5.57 28.65 -21.79
CA ASP A 222 -4.58 27.76 -22.40
C ASP A 222 -4.99 26.28 -22.30
N VAL A 223 -6.15 26.01 -21.70
CA VAL A 223 -6.66 24.69 -21.39
C VAL A 223 -7.94 24.44 -22.20
N GLN A 224 -7.94 23.42 -23.04
CA GLN A 224 -9.15 23.00 -23.77
C GLN A 224 -10.14 22.39 -22.76
N CYS A 225 -11.15 23.18 -22.40
CA CYS A 225 -12.34 22.68 -21.72
C CYS A 225 -13.26 22.10 -22.81
N THR A 226 -13.44 20.78 -22.79
CA THR A 226 -14.49 20.07 -23.54
C THR A 226 -15.58 19.62 -22.60
#